data_AF-A0A2D9SZX9-F1
#
_entry.id   AF-A0A2D9SZX9-F1
#
_cell.length_a   1.000
_cell.length_b   1.000
_cell.length_c   1.000
_cell.angle_alpha   90.00
_cell.angle_beta   90.00
_cell.angle_gamma   90.00
#
_symmetry.space_group_name_H-M   'P 1'
#
loop_
_entity.id
_entity.type
_entity.pdbx_description
1 polymer ?
#
loop_
_entity_poly.entity_id
_entity_poly.type
_entity_poly.pdbx_seq_one_letter_code
_entity_poly.pdbx_strand_id
1 'polypeptide(L)'
;MRTLRLFLACVFLLACGDDDGASEPDAFVAPDAASMDGGTPDDAGEGEEDAGEPDLGPPEPTVILPRTGIEARELGVLINDDDPLSVALGAYYVTARAIPEENVVHLNLPTGAVLSQGDFETAKAAVDAALPAHVEAQLITWTQPYRAACMSITSAFALGFDEMYCNTSGMTCGGTAPIDYYDSDSVHPVADHGLRPTMMLAASSEAGGEALIDRGVAADDTLPAGDGYLVRTTDTARSVRYPTFPGIVERWDHEGGLRFTYVDNADGSGSNVIADTDDVLFYFTGQARIGDIDTNGYRPGAIADHLTSFGGRVPTSGQMSVTEWLDAGVTGSYGTVIEPCNYQTKFPAAAVVIEHYWRGETLVEAYWKSVQWPGEGLFVGEPLAQPFGRQDVTIDADTITIETNAVVPGDTWALETADAEDGPWTELMEVTAEEWIRQTITFDRPDALFIRLVRR
;
A
#
# COMPACT_ATOMS: atom_id res chain seq x y z
N MET A 1 -29.96 -17.52 -46.15
CA MET A 1 -30.73 -17.09 -44.97
C MET A 1 -29.70 -16.66 -43.93
N ARG A 2 -29.27 -15.39 -43.85
CA ARG A 2 -30.00 -14.24 -43.26
C ARG A 2 -30.75 -14.63 -41.97
N THR A 3 -30.21 -14.22 -40.81
CA THR A 3 -30.68 -13.01 -40.10
C THR A 3 -29.51 -12.37 -39.36
N LEU A 4 -29.44 -11.04 -39.38
CA LEU A 4 -28.45 -10.18 -38.74
C LEU A 4 -29.09 -9.61 -37.45
N ARG A 5 -28.36 -9.51 -36.33
CA ARG A 5 -28.81 -8.69 -35.19
C ARG A 5 -28.08 -7.35 -35.20
N LEU A 6 -28.83 -6.29 -34.94
CA LEU A 6 -28.47 -4.90 -35.19
C LEU A 6 -28.25 -4.17 -33.87
N PHE A 7 -27.35 -3.18 -33.88
CA PHE A 7 -27.21 -2.16 -32.84
C PHE A 7 -28.53 -1.46 -32.53
N LEU A 8 -28.68 -1.00 -31.28
CA LEU A 8 -29.64 0.04 -30.92
C LEU A 8 -28.89 1.16 -30.18
N ALA A 9 -28.83 2.34 -30.80
CA ALA A 9 -28.36 3.57 -30.17
C ALA A 9 -29.58 4.45 -29.84
N CYS A 10 -29.64 5.00 -28.63
CA CYS A 10 -30.66 5.98 -28.27
C CYS A 10 -30.23 7.38 -28.69
N VAL A 11 -31.11 8.06 -29.42
CA VAL A 11 -30.98 9.48 -29.77
C VAL A 11 -32.15 10.21 -29.10
N PHE A 12 -31.84 11.22 -28.29
CA PHE A 12 -32.81 12.21 -27.82
C PHE A 12 -32.78 13.45 -28.71
N LEU A 13 -33.94 14.08 -28.91
CA LEU A 13 -34.12 15.26 -29.75
C LEU A 13 -35.17 16.18 -29.10
N LEU A 14 -34.80 17.46 -28.89
CA LEU A 14 -35.56 18.74 -28.94
C LEU A 14 -37.09 18.76 -28.68
N ALA A 15 -37.74 19.83 -28.19
CA ALA A 15 -37.40 21.16 -27.63
C ALA A 15 -38.68 21.67 -26.90
N CYS A 16 -38.94 22.92 -26.49
CA CYS A 16 -38.29 24.24 -26.56
C CYS A 16 -38.92 25.15 -25.48
N GLY A 17 -38.36 26.32 -25.15
CA GLY A 17 -39.07 27.29 -24.31
C GLY A 17 -38.23 28.42 -23.71
N ASP A 18 -37.73 29.32 -24.56
CA ASP A 18 -37.25 30.63 -24.12
C ASP A 18 -38.43 31.61 -23.97
N ASP A 19 -38.44 32.45 -22.93
CA ASP A 19 -38.76 33.87 -23.08
C ASP A 19 -38.22 34.70 -21.90
N ASP A 20 -37.76 35.91 -22.21
CA ASP A 20 -37.08 36.83 -21.27
C ASP A 20 -38.05 37.68 -20.44
N GLY A 21 -37.59 38.26 -19.31
CA GLY A 21 -38.35 39.32 -18.64
C GLY A 21 -37.89 39.73 -17.24
N ALA A 22 -36.89 40.60 -17.14
CA ALA A 22 -36.49 41.23 -15.87
C ALA A 22 -37.27 42.52 -15.58
N SER A 23 -37.74 42.69 -14.33
CA SER A 23 -37.88 44.01 -13.66
C SER A 23 -38.44 43.89 -12.23
N GLU A 24 -37.71 44.37 -11.22
CA GLU A 24 -38.31 44.94 -9.99
C GLU A 24 -38.83 46.37 -10.32
N PRO A 25 -39.72 47.01 -9.50
CA PRO A 25 -39.26 47.65 -8.26
C PRO A 25 -40.30 47.79 -7.11
N ASP A 26 -39.82 48.40 -6.01
CA ASP A 26 -40.53 49.26 -5.03
C ASP A 26 -41.57 48.69 -4.04
N ALA A 27 -41.06 48.40 -2.83
CA ALA A 27 -41.23 49.24 -1.63
C ALA A 27 -42.63 49.61 -1.04
N PHE A 28 -42.76 49.30 0.26
CA PHE A 28 -43.31 50.17 1.34
C PHE A 28 -44.83 50.44 1.42
N VAL A 29 -45.52 49.75 2.34
CA VAL A 29 -46.63 50.34 3.15
C VAL A 29 -46.65 49.73 4.56
N ALA A 30 -46.67 50.58 5.58
CA ALA A 30 -47.16 50.27 6.93
C ALA A 30 -48.17 51.35 7.36
N PRO A 31 -49.30 50.96 7.96
CA PRO A 31 -49.83 51.64 9.15
C PRO A 31 -50.48 50.62 10.13
N ASP A 32 -50.93 50.93 11.34
CA ASP A 32 -50.80 52.14 12.16
C ASP A 32 -50.85 51.71 13.64
N ALA A 33 -50.43 52.58 14.56
CA ALA A 33 -50.52 52.31 15.99
C ALA A 33 -51.77 52.94 16.62
N ALA A 34 -52.61 52.16 17.31
CA ALA A 34 -53.49 52.68 18.37
C ALA A 34 -54.11 51.56 19.23
N SER A 35 -53.72 51.50 20.52
CA SER A 35 -54.58 51.81 21.67
C SER A 35 -54.16 51.04 22.91
N MET A 36 -53.99 51.74 24.03
CA MET A 36 -53.81 51.14 25.34
C MET A 36 -55.18 50.81 25.95
N ASP A 37 -55.29 49.66 26.62
CA ASP A 37 -56.17 49.54 27.79
C ASP A 37 -55.45 48.75 28.88
N GLY A 38 -55.73 49.11 30.14
CA GLY A 38 -55.00 48.62 31.31
C GLY A 38 -55.68 47.43 31.97
N GLY A 39 -54.92 46.37 32.23
CA GLY A 39 -55.37 45.24 33.02
C GLY A 39 -54.22 44.63 33.81
N THR A 40 -54.15 44.94 35.11
CA THR A 40 -53.29 44.22 36.05
C THR A 40 -53.84 42.81 36.27
N PRO A 41 -52.96 41.81 36.35
CA PRO A 41 -53.11 40.83 37.42
C PRO A 41 -51.79 40.49 38.12
N ASP A 42 -51.83 40.58 39.44
CA ASP A 42 -51.33 39.61 40.43
C ASP A 42 -50.05 38.80 40.12
N ASP A 43 -48.98 39.24 40.77
CA ASP A 43 -48.05 38.44 41.58
C ASP A 43 -48.21 36.90 41.50
N ALA A 44 -47.44 36.29 40.59
CA ALA A 44 -47.10 34.87 40.62
C ALA A 44 -45.58 34.78 40.42
N GLY A 45 -44.88 34.20 41.38
CA GLY A 45 -43.41 34.20 41.40
C GLY A 45 -42.83 33.47 40.19
N GLU A 46 -42.03 34.20 39.40
CA GLU A 46 -41.10 33.61 38.44
C GLU A 46 -40.05 32.81 39.23
N GLY A 47 -40.25 31.50 39.31
CA GLY A 47 -39.14 30.59 39.58
C GLY A 47 -38.21 30.64 38.39
N GLU A 48 -36.91 30.86 38.65
CA GLU A 48 -35.88 30.57 37.67
C GLU A 48 -35.96 29.07 37.34
N GLU A 49 -36.64 28.72 36.25
CA GLU A 49 -36.48 27.41 35.62
C GLU A 49 -35.05 27.38 35.09
N ASP A 50 -34.17 26.88 35.94
CA ASP A 50 -32.84 26.40 35.59
C ASP A 50 -33.02 25.38 34.45
N ALA A 51 -32.90 25.88 33.22
CA ALA A 51 -32.88 25.10 32.01
C ALA A 51 -31.53 24.37 32.00
N GLY A 52 -31.47 23.31 32.81
CA GLY A 52 -30.26 22.57 33.10
C GLY A 52 -29.51 22.28 31.82
N GLU A 53 -28.18 22.50 31.88
CA GLU A 53 -27.29 22.19 30.76
C GLU A 53 -27.66 20.83 30.18
N PRO A 54 -27.74 20.70 28.84
CA PRO A 54 -28.04 19.42 28.24
C PRO A 54 -27.04 18.40 28.81
N ASP A 55 -27.56 17.25 29.24
CA ASP A 55 -26.77 16.11 29.70
C ASP A 55 -25.99 15.55 28.50
N LEU A 56 -24.95 16.28 28.12
CA LEU A 56 -23.88 15.84 27.26
C LEU A 56 -23.16 14.77 28.10
N GLY A 57 -23.58 13.52 27.88
CA GLY A 57 -23.01 12.36 28.54
C GLY A 57 -21.48 12.35 28.41
N PRO A 58 -20.78 11.54 29.23
CA PRO A 58 -19.32 11.59 29.34
C PRO A 58 -18.68 11.55 27.95
N PRO A 59 -17.76 12.49 27.65
CA PRO A 59 -17.17 12.65 26.33
C PRO A 59 -16.65 11.30 25.80
N GLU A 60 -16.85 11.06 24.50
CA GLU A 60 -16.35 9.85 23.87
C GLU A 60 -14.82 9.84 23.91
N PRO A 61 -14.20 8.74 24.38
CA PRO A 61 -12.74 8.68 24.50
C PRO A 61 -12.09 8.58 23.12
N THR A 62 -10.96 9.23 22.96
CA THR A 62 -10.14 9.15 21.74
C THR A 62 -9.26 7.91 21.80
N VAL A 63 -9.42 6.99 20.84
CA VAL A 63 -8.59 5.79 20.70
C VAL A 63 -7.51 6.04 19.64
N ILE A 64 -6.25 6.04 20.07
CA ILE A 64 -5.06 6.22 19.24
C ILE A 64 -4.49 4.84 18.92
N LEU A 65 -4.62 4.42 17.67
CA LEU A 65 -4.10 3.15 17.17
C LEU A 65 -2.67 3.29 16.65
N PRO A 66 -1.87 2.20 16.62
CA PRO A 66 -0.55 2.24 16.01
C PRO A 66 -0.65 2.55 14.51
N ARG A 67 0.32 3.31 14.01
CA ARG A 67 0.55 3.44 12.58
C ARG A 67 1.00 2.08 12.03
N THR A 68 0.31 1.60 11.01
CA THR A 68 0.57 0.30 10.37
C THR A 68 1.41 0.42 9.10
N GLY A 69 1.49 1.59 8.47
CA GLY A 69 2.34 1.80 7.29
C GLY A 69 2.44 3.27 6.84
N ILE A 70 3.09 3.47 5.69
CA ILE A 70 3.32 4.77 5.05
C ILE A 70 2.02 5.35 4.45
N GLU A 71 1.79 6.64 4.67
CA GLU A 71 0.61 7.34 4.13
C GLU A 71 0.90 8.06 2.81
N ALA A 72 -0.16 8.43 2.07
CA ALA A 72 -0.07 9.26 0.86
C ALA A 72 0.67 10.60 1.07
N ARG A 73 0.55 11.21 2.26
CA ARG A 73 1.28 12.43 2.64
C ARG A 73 2.78 12.20 2.85
N GLU A 74 3.24 10.95 2.91
CA GLU A 74 4.63 10.55 3.19
C GLU A 74 5.30 9.89 1.97
N LEU A 75 4.62 9.84 0.81
CA LEU A 75 5.16 9.31 -0.44
C LEU A 75 5.56 10.45 -1.38
N GLY A 76 6.82 10.44 -1.83
CA GLY A 76 7.31 11.29 -2.91
C GLY A 76 7.06 10.65 -4.29
N VAL A 77 6.56 11.42 -5.26
CA VAL A 77 6.31 10.94 -6.63
C VAL A 77 7.31 11.55 -7.60
N LEU A 78 8.12 10.70 -8.24
CA LEU A 78 9.15 11.08 -9.20
C LEU A 78 8.63 10.92 -10.63
N ILE A 79 8.63 12.02 -11.38
CA ILE A 79 8.15 12.11 -12.77
C ILE A 79 9.32 12.44 -13.70
N ASN A 80 9.46 11.69 -14.79
CA ASN A 80 10.41 11.98 -15.85
C ASN A 80 9.70 12.73 -17.00
N ASP A 81 9.94 14.03 -17.12
CA ASP A 81 9.33 14.88 -18.16
C ASP A 81 9.79 14.53 -19.58
N ASP A 82 10.89 13.79 -19.72
CA ASP A 82 11.38 13.27 -21.00
C ASP A 82 10.65 11.97 -21.43
N ASP A 83 9.81 11.38 -20.56
CA ASP A 83 8.97 10.20 -20.84
C ASP A 83 7.47 10.55 -20.73
N PRO A 84 6.73 10.68 -21.85
CA PRO A 84 5.31 10.98 -21.85
C PRO A 84 4.44 9.99 -21.04
N LEU A 85 4.86 8.72 -20.93
CA LEU A 85 4.15 7.74 -20.11
C LEU A 85 4.31 8.04 -18.61
N SER A 86 5.52 8.43 -18.20
CA SER A 86 5.81 8.86 -16.82
C SER A 86 5.01 10.10 -16.42
N VAL A 87 4.88 11.07 -17.32
CA VAL A 87 4.07 12.28 -17.09
C VAL A 87 2.58 11.92 -16.91
N ALA A 88 2.03 11.08 -17.79
CA ALA A 88 0.63 10.66 -17.71
C ALA A 88 0.34 9.87 -16.41
N LEU A 89 1.15 8.84 -16.13
CA LEU A 89 0.97 7.99 -14.95
C LEU A 89 1.25 8.75 -13.64
N GLY A 90 2.22 9.68 -13.64
CA GLY A 90 2.47 10.53 -12.48
C GLY A 90 1.30 11.45 -12.15
N ALA A 91 0.72 12.11 -13.16
CA ALA A 91 -0.47 12.95 -12.97
C ALA A 91 -1.70 12.13 -12.51
N TYR A 92 -1.88 10.93 -13.08
CA TYR A 92 -2.93 10.00 -12.66
C TYR A 92 -2.73 9.57 -11.20
N TYR A 93 -1.53 9.14 -10.83
CA TYR A 93 -1.19 8.66 -9.50
C TYR A 93 -1.40 9.73 -8.42
N VAL A 94 -0.89 10.94 -8.66
CA VAL A 94 -1.05 12.09 -7.76
C VAL A 94 -2.53 12.39 -7.51
N THR A 95 -3.37 12.27 -8.54
CA THR A 95 -4.82 12.44 -8.42
C THR A 95 -5.48 11.28 -7.66
N ALA A 96 -5.18 10.04 -8.01
CA ALA A 96 -5.80 8.84 -7.45
C ALA A 96 -5.47 8.63 -5.95
N ARG A 97 -4.24 8.96 -5.55
CA ARG A 97 -3.74 8.84 -4.17
C ARG A 97 -3.78 10.14 -3.37
N ALA A 98 -4.27 11.24 -3.95
CA ALA A 98 -4.28 12.58 -3.35
C ALA A 98 -2.91 13.02 -2.79
N ILE A 99 -1.84 12.77 -3.54
CA ILE A 99 -0.47 13.09 -3.14
C ILE A 99 -0.30 14.62 -3.04
N PRO A 100 0.30 15.16 -1.96
CA PRO A 100 0.59 16.59 -1.85
C PRO A 100 1.49 17.08 -3.00
N GLU A 101 1.19 18.28 -3.54
CA GLU A 101 1.99 18.88 -4.63
C GLU A 101 3.47 19.05 -4.25
N GLU A 102 3.75 19.35 -2.97
CA GLU A 102 5.11 19.45 -2.42
C GLU A 102 5.90 18.14 -2.40
N ASN A 103 5.23 16.99 -2.58
CA ASN A 103 5.86 15.68 -2.67
C ASN A 103 6.13 15.24 -4.12
N VAL A 104 5.76 16.04 -5.13
CA VAL A 104 5.95 15.73 -6.55
C VAL A 104 7.24 16.34 -7.07
N VAL A 105 8.12 15.52 -7.65
CA VAL A 105 9.41 15.97 -8.20
C VAL A 105 9.51 15.60 -9.67
N HIS A 106 9.70 16.63 -10.49
CA HIS A 106 9.96 16.50 -11.93
C HIS A 106 11.46 16.43 -12.22
N LEU A 107 11.84 15.53 -13.13
CA LEU A 107 13.20 15.24 -13.56
C LEU A 107 13.26 15.16 -15.09
N ASN A 108 14.42 15.39 -15.69
CA ASN A 108 14.69 15.10 -17.11
C ASN A 108 15.76 14.00 -17.17
N LEU A 109 15.35 12.77 -17.46
CA LEU A 109 16.21 11.58 -17.50
C LEU A 109 16.16 10.90 -18.87
N PRO A 110 17.31 10.43 -19.40
CA PRO A 110 17.32 9.70 -20.65
C PRO A 110 16.53 8.38 -20.53
N THR A 111 15.56 8.17 -21.41
CA THR A 111 14.63 7.03 -21.44
C THR A 111 15.28 5.70 -21.86
N GLY A 112 16.59 5.55 -21.68
CA GLY A 112 17.34 4.32 -21.97
C GLY A 112 17.36 3.38 -20.76
N ALA A 113 17.58 2.09 -20.99
CA ALA A 113 17.53 1.07 -19.93
C ALA A 113 18.47 1.29 -18.71
N VAL A 114 19.59 2.00 -18.89
CA VAL A 114 20.63 2.21 -17.87
C VAL A 114 21.04 3.68 -17.84
N LEU A 115 20.89 4.31 -16.68
CA LEU A 115 21.42 5.63 -16.35
C LEU A 115 22.89 5.51 -15.94
N SER A 116 23.73 6.49 -16.31
CA SER A 116 25.12 6.51 -15.81
C SER A 116 25.16 6.91 -14.33
N GLN A 117 26.27 6.61 -13.64
CA GLN A 117 26.44 7.00 -12.24
C GLN A 117 26.34 8.52 -12.06
N GLY A 118 27.02 9.32 -12.89
CA GLY A 118 27.02 10.79 -12.75
C GLY A 118 25.68 11.43 -13.08
N ASP A 119 24.94 10.88 -14.06
CA ASP A 119 23.57 11.33 -14.35
C ASP A 119 22.62 10.97 -13.20
N PHE A 120 22.78 9.78 -12.61
CA PHE A 120 22.02 9.36 -11.43
C PHE A 120 22.33 10.22 -10.20
N GLU A 121 23.61 10.46 -9.88
CA GLU A 121 24.02 11.31 -8.75
C GLU A 121 23.45 12.73 -8.88
N THR A 122 23.40 13.27 -10.11
CA THR A 122 22.77 14.56 -10.41
C THR A 122 21.27 14.53 -10.14
N ALA A 123 20.57 13.47 -10.59
CA ALA A 123 19.15 13.29 -10.36
C ALA A 123 18.81 13.10 -8.88
N LYS A 124 19.57 12.27 -8.16
CA LYS A 124 19.41 12.00 -6.73
C LYS A 124 19.59 13.28 -5.90
N ALA A 125 20.61 14.09 -6.21
CA ALA A 125 20.81 15.37 -5.55
C ALA A 125 19.67 16.38 -5.80
N ALA A 126 19.02 16.35 -6.97
CA ALA A 126 17.83 17.17 -7.24
C ALA A 126 16.61 16.69 -6.45
N VAL A 127 16.39 15.37 -6.37
CA VAL A 127 15.31 14.77 -5.56
C VAL A 127 15.48 15.06 -4.07
N ASP A 128 16.69 14.86 -3.53
CA ASP A 128 17.01 15.09 -2.11
C ASP A 128 16.89 16.57 -1.71
N ALA A 129 17.07 17.51 -2.66
CA ALA A 129 16.89 18.94 -2.43
C ALA A 129 15.43 19.40 -2.57
N ALA A 130 14.58 18.62 -3.23
CA ALA A 130 13.18 18.95 -3.51
C ALA A 130 12.19 18.31 -2.53
N LEU A 131 12.39 17.04 -2.17
CA LEU A 131 11.44 16.31 -1.32
C LEU A 131 11.46 16.80 0.15
N PRO A 132 10.29 17.03 0.76
CA PRO A 132 10.19 17.34 2.19
C PRO A 132 10.81 16.28 3.11
N ALA A 133 11.15 16.71 4.33
CA ALA A 133 11.74 15.84 5.35
C ALA A 133 10.77 14.77 5.90
N HIS A 134 9.45 14.96 5.73
CA HIS A 134 8.42 14.02 6.17
C HIS A 134 8.16 12.87 5.18
N VAL A 135 8.80 12.89 4.00
CA VAL A 135 8.64 11.84 3.00
C VAL A 135 9.43 10.60 3.42
N GLU A 136 8.75 9.48 3.61
CA GLU A 136 9.31 8.20 4.06
C GLU A 136 9.55 7.23 2.89
N ALA A 137 8.80 7.34 1.77
CA ALA A 137 8.97 6.48 0.58
C ALA A 137 9.00 7.27 -0.75
N GLN A 138 9.33 6.58 -1.85
CA GLN A 138 9.32 7.13 -3.21
C GLN A 138 8.62 6.23 -4.21
N LEU A 139 7.94 6.84 -5.17
CA LEU A 139 7.42 6.21 -6.37
C LEU A 139 8.14 6.73 -7.61
N ILE A 140 8.61 5.80 -8.45
CA ILE A 140 9.12 6.08 -9.78
C ILE A 140 8.01 5.80 -10.80
N THR A 141 7.68 6.78 -11.64
CA THR A 141 6.54 6.67 -12.59
C THR A 141 6.93 6.27 -14.01
N TRP A 142 8.22 6.16 -14.33
CA TRP A 142 8.73 5.71 -15.64
C TRP A 142 9.13 4.22 -15.63
N THR A 143 9.18 3.60 -16.81
CA THR A 143 9.65 2.21 -16.98
C THR A 143 11.15 2.12 -17.33
N GLN A 144 11.73 3.14 -17.95
CA GLN A 144 13.19 3.22 -18.21
C GLN A 144 13.72 4.63 -17.91
N PRO A 145 14.87 4.79 -17.23
CA PRO A 145 15.84 3.76 -16.82
C PRO A 145 15.39 2.90 -15.63
N TYR A 146 15.67 1.59 -15.69
CA TYR A 146 15.47 0.65 -14.56
C TYR A 146 16.76 0.31 -13.80
N ARG A 147 17.90 0.89 -14.20
CA ARG A 147 19.22 0.74 -13.57
C ARG A 147 19.95 2.08 -13.44
N ALA A 148 20.66 2.24 -12.33
CA ALA A 148 21.72 3.24 -12.16
C ALA A 148 23.06 2.50 -12.12
N ALA A 149 23.82 2.57 -13.22
CA ALA A 149 25.05 1.79 -13.44
C ALA A 149 24.90 0.30 -13.05
N CYS A 150 25.43 -0.14 -11.90
CA CYS A 150 25.37 -1.53 -11.43
C CYS A 150 24.17 -1.85 -10.52
N MET A 151 23.52 -0.86 -9.91
CA MET A 151 22.33 -1.03 -9.07
C MET A 151 21.03 -1.03 -9.90
N SER A 152 19.94 -1.53 -9.33
CA SER A 152 18.60 -1.17 -9.80
C SER A 152 18.33 0.31 -9.53
N ILE A 153 17.44 0.93 -10.31
CA ILE A 153 17.11 2.35 -10.12
C ILE A 153 16.38 2.58 -8.79
N THR A 154 15.49 1.66 -8.39
CA THR A 154 14.76 1.72 -7.11
C THR A 154 15.72 1.65 -5.94
N SER A 155 16.71 0.75 -5.97
CA SER A 155 17.64 0.62 -4.86
C SER A 155 18.65 1.74 -4.81
N ALA A 156 19.04 2.32 -5.96
CA ALA A 156 19.87 3.51 -5.99
C ALA A 156 19.15 4.74 -5.42
N PHE A 157 17.85 4.95 -5.74
CA PHE A 157 17.06 6.04 -5.15
C PHE A 157 16.77 5.84 -3.65
N ALA A 158 16.63 4.60 -3.19
CA ALA A 158 16.38 4.31 -1.78
C ALA A 158 17.62 4.42 -0.88
N LEU A 159 18.78 3.95 -1.35
CA LEU A 159 20.01 3.78 -0.55
C LEU A 159 21.09 4.83 -0.87
N GLY A 160 20.94 5.56 -1.97
CA GLY A 160 22.06 6.20 -2.66
C GLY A 160 22.83 5.20 -3.52
N PHE A 161 23.65 5.70 -4.46
CA PHE A 161 24.52 4.83 -5.25
C PHE A 161 25.80 4.48 -4.47
N ASP A 162 26.04 3.20 -4.23
CA ASP A 162 27.29 2.70 -3.67
C ASP A 162 27.63 1.30 -4.25
N GLU A 163 28.89 1.09 -4.63
CA GLU A 163 29.36 -0.19 -5.17
C GLU A 163 29.27 -1.35 -4.16
N MET A 164 29.13 -1.09 -2.85
CA MET A 164 28.85 -2.14 -1.85
C MET A 164 27.54 -2.90 -2.14
N TYR A 165 26.58 -2.24 -2.78
CA TYR A 165 25.31 -2.83 -3.20
C TYR A 165 25.38 -3.52 -4.58
N CYS A 166 26.56 -3.57 -5.20
CA CYS A 166 26.81 -4.22 -6.47
C CYS A 166 27.72 -5.45 -6.33
N ASN A 167 27.61 -6.42 -7.25
CA ASN A 167 28.56 -7.52 -7.34
C ASN A 167 29.94 -7.03 -7.80
N THR A 168 30.85 -6.80 -6.84
CA THR A 168 32.24 -6.38 -7.08
C THR A 168 33.23 -7.56 -7.21
N SER A 169 32.76 -8.81 -7.17
CA SER A 169 33.62 -10.00 -7.09
C SER A 169 34.40 -10.35 -8.37
N GLY A 170 34.10 -9.69 -9.50
CA GLY A 170 34.65 -10.01 -10.82
C GLY A 170 34.11 -11.30 -11.45
N MET A 171 33.25 -12.05 -10.74
CA MET A 171 32.47 -13.16 -11.29
C MET A 171 31.17 -12.64 -11.93
N THR A 172 30.52 -13.47 -12.75
CA THR A 172 29.23 -13.16 -13.41
C THR A 172 28.14 -12.69 -12.43
N CYS A 173 28.24 -13.14 -11.19
CA CYS A 173 27.31 -12.91 -10.08
C CYS A 173 28.08 -13.08 -8.76
N GLY A 174 27.57 -12.51 -7.68
CA GLY A 174 28.17 -12.57 -6.34
C GLY A 174 27.27 -11.92 -5.31
N GLY A 175 27.64 -12.00 -4.03
CA GLY A 175 26.93 -11.30 -2.96
C GLY A 175 27.08 -9.79 -3.04
N THR A 176 26.16 -9.09 -2.38
CA THR A 176 26.14 -7.62 -2.21
C THR A 176 25.87 -7.29 -0.75
N ALA A 177 26.00 -6.04 -0.35
CA ALA A 177 25.75 -5.63 1.04
C ALA A 177 24.28 -5.85 1.46
N PRO A 178 24.04 -6.23 2.73
CA PRO A 178 22.72 -6.24 3.33
C PRO A 178 22.26 -4.85 3.77
N ILE A 179 20.95 -4.70 3.98
CA ILE A 179 20.33 -3.57 4.68
C ILE A 179 19.82 -4.03 6.06
N ASP A 180 19.73 -3.10 7.01
CA ASP A 180 19.23 -3.35 8.37
C ASP A 180 17.71 -3.12 8.52
N TYR A 181 17.05 -2.52 7.52
CA TYR A 181 15.60 -2.45 7.39
C TYR A 181 14.95 -3.80 7.02
N TYR A 182 15.75 -4.79 6.58
CA TYR A 182 15.27 -6.15 6.34
C TYR A 182 14.66 -6.75 7.62
N ASP A 183 13.42 -7.23 7.52
CA ASP A 183 12.68 -7.88 8.63
C ASP A 183 12.56 -6.97 9.87
N SER A 184 12.53 -5.64 9.66
CA SER A 184 12.50 -4.64 10.75
C SER A 184 11.09 -4.17 11.09
N ASP A 185 10.87 -3.85 12.35
CA ASP A 185 9.58 -3.37 12.85
C ASP A 185 9.40 -1.84 12.74
N SER A 186 10.34 -1.15 12.08
CA SER A 186 10.24 0.29 11.86
C SER A 186 9.13 0.63 10.86
N VAL A 187 8.34 1.67 11.19
CA VAL A 187 7.44 2.36 10.25
C VAL A 187 8.02 3.71 9.78
N HIS A 188 9.22 4.08 10.22
CA HIS A 188 9.90 5.33 9.89
C HIS A 188 11.27 5.06 9.23
N PRO A 189 11.29 4.48 8.01
CA PRO A 189 12.52 4.02 7.38
C PRO A 189 13.57 5.11 7.18
N VAL A 190 13.19 6.38 6.97
CA VAL A 190 14.15 7.47 6.82
C VAL A 190 14.77 7.85 8.17
N ALA A 191 13.96 7.93 9.23
CA ALA A 191 14.43 8.32 10.55
C ALA A 191 15.25 7.22 11.24
N ASP A 192 14.81 5.97 11.13
CA ASP A 192 15.40 4.83 11.86
C ASP A 192 16.53 4.16 11.07
N HIS A 193 16.42 4.09 9.73
CA HIS A 193 17.34 3.35 8.86
C HIS A 193 18.08 4.21 7.82
N GLY A 194 17.76 5.51 7.71
CA GLY A 194 18.43 6.42 6.79
C GLY A 194 18.22 6.12 5.29
N LEU A 195 17.20 5.33 4.96
CA LEU A 195 16.85 4.94 3.59
C LEU A 195 15.38 5.26 3.28
N ARG A 196 15.06 5.46 2.00
CA ARG A 196 13.72 5.87 1.55
C ARG A 196 13.14 4.82 0.60
N PRO A 197 12.36 3.82 1.07
CA PRO A 197 11.90 2.69 0.26
C PRO A 197 11.27 3.17 -1.05
N THR A 198 11.71 2.60 -2.17
CA THR A 198 11.36 3.09 -3.51
C THR A 198 10.78 1.97 -4.36
N MET A 199 9.65 2.22 -5.01
CA MET A 199 8.98 1.29 -5.94
C MET A 199 8.76 1.96 -7.30
N MET A 200 8.60 1.17 -8.36
CA MET A 200 8.39 1.65 -9.73
C MET A 200 7.05 1.19 -10.31
N LEU A 201 6.26 2.11 -10.89
CA LEU A 201 5.14 1.81 -11.79
C LEU A 201 5.68 1.34 -13.15
N ALA A 202 6.22 0.13 -13.21
CA ALA A 202 6.79 -0.44 -14.42
C ALA A 202 5.68 -0.86 -15.42
N ALA A 203 5.06 0.12 -16.07
CA ALA A 203 3.94 -0.08 -16.99
C ALA A 203 4.40 -0.34 -18.43
N SER A 204 3.64 -1.18 -19.13
CA SER A 204 3.78 -1.46 -20.57
C SER A 204 3.03 -0.45 -21.45
N SER A 205 2.03 0.24 -20.89
CA SER A 205 1.15 1.22 -21.53
C SER A 205 0.46 2.12 -20.48
N GLU A 206 -0.09 3.24 -20.92
CA GLU A 206 -0.84 4.19 -20.07
C GLU A 206 -2.03 3.49 -19.38
N ALA A 207 -2.93 2.88 -20.15
CA ALA A 207 -4.08 2.14 -19.61
C ALA A 207 -3.69 0.96 -18.69
N GLY A 208 -2.56 0.30 -18.94
CA GLY A 208 -2.04 -0.75 -18.05
C GLY A 208 -1.49 -0.19 -16.73
N GLY A 209 -0.87 0.98 -16.77
CA GLY A 209 -0.43 1.72 -15.59
C GLY A 209 -1.60 2.25 -14.78
N GLU A 210 -2.59 2.91 -15.40
CA GLU A 210 -3.83 3.35 -14.74
C GLU A 210 -4.53 2.16 -14.05
N ALA A 211 -4.68 1.02 -14.74
CA ALA A 211 -5.28 -0.20 -14.17
C ALA A 211 -4.45 -0.85 -13.04
N LEU A 212 -3.15 -0.58 -12.94
CA LEU A 212 -2.32 -0.96 -11.79
C LEU A 212 -2.58 -0.02 -10.60
N ILE A 213 -2.70 1.28 -10.86
CA ILE A 213 -2.96 2.30 -9.82
C ILE A 213 -4.34 2.09 -9.22
N ASP A 214 -5.37 1.98 -10.04
CA ASP A 214 -6.76 1.72 -9.63
C ASP A 214 -6.87 0.46 -8.77
N ARG A 215 -6.09 -0.56 -9.10
CA ARG A 215 -6.08 -1.85 -8.41
C ARG A 215 -5.32 -1.84 -7.09
N GLY A 216 -4.34 -0.94 -6.93
CA GLY A 216 -3.73 -0.65 -5.64
C GLY A 216 -4.69 0.12 -4.73
N VAL A 217 -5.32 1.19 -5.24
CA VAL A 217 -6.36 1.95 -4.51
C VAL A 217 -7.55 1.07 -4.12
N ALA A 218 -7.99 0.17 -5.00
CA ALA A 218 -9.07 -0.78 -4.71
C ALA A 218 -8.67 -1.92 -3.75
N ALA A 219 -7.41 -2.00 -3.33
CA ALA A 219 -6.94 -2.99 -2.35
C ALA A 219 -7.17 -2.53 -0.91
N ASP A 220 -7.00 -1.23 -0.64
CA ASP A 220 -6.85 -0.69 0.71
C ASP A 220 -8.01 -1.08 1.63
N ASP A 221 -7.66 -1.49 2.85
CA ASP A 221 -8.60 -1.79 3.94
C ASP A 221 -9.70 -2.81 3.62
N THR A 222 -9.55 -3.57 2.52
CA THR A 222 -10.55 -4.54 2.07
C THR A 222 -10.57 -5.84 2.88
N LEU A 223 -9.51 -6.14 3.66
CA LEU A 223 -9.31 -7.39 4.40
C LEU A 223 -9.64 -8.62 3.53
N PRO A 224 -8.99 -8.78 2.36
CA PRO A 224 -9.46 -9.67 1.33
C PRO A 224 -9.28 -11.13 1.73
N ALA A 225 -10.36 -11.90 1.62
CA ALA A 225 -10.25 -13.34 1.46
C ALA A 225 -9.59 -13.66 0.09
N GLY A 226 -8.71 -14.65 0.08
CA GLY A 226 -8.02 -15.12 -1.13
C GLY A 226 -7.08 -16.29 -0.80
N ASP A 227 -6.48 -16.85 -1.85
CA ASP A 227 -5.59 -18.00 -1.76
C ASP A 227 -4.15 -17.64 -2.16
N GLY A 228 -3.20 -18.21 -1.41
CA GLY A 228 -1.78 -18.08 -1.64
C GLY A 228 -1.14 -19.36 -2.17
N TYR A 229 -0.29 -19.25 -3.18
CA TYR A 229 0.33 -20.38 -3.87
C TYR A 229 1.85 -20.34 -3.78
N LEU A 230 2.41 -21.37 -3.16
CA LEU A 230 3.84 -21.54 -2.90
C LEU A 230 4.35 -22.69 -3.78
N VAL A 231 4.88 -22.36 -4.96
CA VAL A 231 5.12 -23.35 -6.03
C VAL A 231 6.59 -23.70 -6.16
N ARG A 232 6.92 -24.96 -5.87
CA ARG A 232 8.21 -25.59 -6.18
C ARG A 232 8.10 -26.28 -7.54
N THR A 233 8.99 -25.93 -8.46
CA THR A 233 8.96 -26.41 -9.86
C THR A 233 10.01 -27.47 -10.12
N THR A 234 9.98 -28.05 -11.33
CA THR A 234 11.08 -28.89 -11.83
C THR A 234 12.40 -28.15 -12.05
N ASP A 235 12.41 -26.80 -12.04
CA ASP A 235 13.65 -26.01 -12.04
C ASP A 235 14.24 -25.97 -10.62
N THR A 236 15.14 -26.90 -10.34
CA THR A 236 15.84 -27.02 -9.05
C THR A 236 16.79 -25.85 -8.77
N ALA A 237 17.29 -25.17 -9.80
CA ALA A 237 18.20 -24.04 -9.65
C ALA A 237 17.44 -22.77 -9.24
N ARG A 238 16.18 -22.63 -9.63
CA ARG A 238 15.34 -21.47 -9.28
C ARG A 238 14.40 -21.71 -8.11
N SER A 239 13.99 -22.94 -7.85
CA SER A 239 13.07 -23.26 -6.75
C SER A 239 13.71 -23.17 -5.35
N VAL A 240 14.89 -22.55 -5.18
CA VAL A 240 15.67 -22.59 -3.93
C VAL A 240 14.97 -22.02 -2.69
N ARG A 241 13.91 -21.21 -2.85
CA ARG A 241 13.05 -20.74 -1.73
C ARG A 241 12.16 -21.82 -1.12
N TYR A 242 11.96 -22.96 -1.80
CA TYR A 242 11.02 -24.00 -1.35
C TYR A 242 11.17 -24.49 0.10
N PRO A 243 12.35 -24.52 0.76
CA PRO A 243 12.47 -25.07 2.11
C PRO A 243 11.67 -24.32 3.17
N THR A 244 11.31 -23.04 2.94
CA THR A 244 10.46 -22.27 3.86
C THR A 244 8.97 -22.47 3.60
N PHE A 245 8.57 -22.92 2.42
CA PHE A 245 7.17 -22.93 1.98
C PHE A 245 6.24 -23.80 2.85
N PRO A 246 6.62 -25.04 3.27
CA PRO A 246 5.77 -25.82 4.17
C PRO A 246 5.53 -25.14 5.53
N GLY A 247 6.55 -24.47 6.08
CA GLY A 247 6.43 -23.74 7.34
C GLY A 247 5.56 -22.47 7.26
N ILE A 248 5.36 -21.92 6.06
CA ILE A 248 4.36 -20.88 5.82
C ILE A 248 2.97 -21.51 5.87
N VAL A 249 2.72 -22.62 5.16
CA VAL A 249 1.42 -23.32 5.22
C VAL A 249 1.06 -23.67 6.67
N GLU A 250 1.98 -24.29 7.42
CA GLU A 250 1.76 -24.65 8.84
C GLU A 250 1.51 -23.45 9.75
N ARG A 251 2.05 -22.25 9.43
CA ARG A 251 1.86 -21.03 10.24
C ARG A 251 0.45 -20.45 10.14
N TRP A 252 -0.18 -20.58 8.98
CA TRP A 252 -1.47 -19.96 8.68
C TRP A 252 -2.65 -20.96 8.63
N ASP A 253 -2.40 -22.26 8.84
CA ASP A 253 -3.41 -23.34 8.87
C ASP A 253 -4.21 -23.34 10.19
N HIS A 254 -4.93 -22.25 10.43
CA HIS A 254 -5.87 -22.07 11.55
C HIS A 254 -7.09 -21.24 11.10
N GLU A 255 -8.16 -21.27 11.89
CA GLU A 255 -9.36 -20.47 11.59
C GLU A 255 -9.00 -18.97 11.64
N GLY A 256 -9.49 -18.18 10.68
CA GLY A 256 -9.15 -16.76 10.54
C GLY A 256 -7.76 -16.45 9.96
N GLY A 257 -6.92 -17.45 9.69
CA GLY A 257 -5.63 -17.30 9.01
C GLY A 257 -5.74 -17.18 7.49
N LEU A 258 -4.63 -16.79 6.83
CA LEU A 258 -4.49 -16.79 5.38
C LEU A 258 -4.43 -18.22 4.81
N ARG A 259 -5.06 -18.47 3.67
CA ARG A 259 -5.06 -19.80 3.05
C ARG A 259 -3.86 -19.97 2.13
N PHE A 260 -3.00 -20.95 2.40
CA PHE A 260 -1.83 -21.25 1.56
C PHE A 260 -1.82 -22.70 1.05
N THR A 261 -1.53 -22.87 -0.24
CA THR A 261 -1.28 -24.15 -0.89
C THR A 261 0.19 -24.27 -1.30
N TYR A 262 0.89 -25.26 -0.74
CA TYR A 262 2.22 -25.66 -1.23
C TYR A 262 2.07 -26.65 -2.40
N VAL A 263 2.57 -26.27 -3.57
CA VAL A 263 2.55 -27.10 -4.80
C VAL A 263 3.96 -27.62 -5.05
N ASP A 264 4.19 -28.91 -4.80
CA ASP A 264 5.47 -29.58 -5.09
C ASP A 264 5.41 -30.31 -6.43
N ASN A 265 6.08 -29.77 -7.46
CA ASN A 265 6.29 -30.43 -8.74
C ASN A 265 7.75 -30.81 -8.98
N ALA A 266 8.55 -31.06 -7.93
CA ALA A 266 9.96 -31.41 -8.09
C ALA A 266 10.19 -32.75 -8.82
N ASP A 267 9.20 -33.64 -8.85
CA ASP A 267 9.25 -34.91 -9.59
C ASP A 267 8.75 -34.81 -11.05
N GLY A 268 8.13 -33.68 -11.42
CA GLY A 268 7.57 -33.44 -12.75
C GLY A 268 6.29 -34.18 -13.07
N SER A 269 5.56 -34.70 -12.07
CA SER A 269 4.28 -35.39 -12.26
C SER A 269 3.06 -34.46 -12.33
N GLY A 270 3.20 -33.20 -11.91
CA GLY A 270 2.18 -32.16 -11.91
C GLY A 270 2.58 -30.91 -12.72
N SER A 271 2.07 -29.75 -12.31
CA SER A 271 2.28 -28.46 -12.99
C SER A 271 3.36 -27.60 -12.32
N ASN A 272 4.12 -26.85 -13.13
CA ASN A 272 5.03 -25.80 -12.64
C ASN A 272 4.32 -24.45 -12.40
N VAL A 273 3.04 -24.35 -12.74
CA VAL A 273 2.23 -23.13 -12.67
C VAL A 273 0.84 -23.41 -12.09
N ILE A 274 0.21 -22.40 -11.50
CA ILE A 274 -1.24 -22.37 -11.30
C ILE A 274 -1.90 -21.79 -12.56
N ALA A 275 -3.11 -22.24 -12.86
CA ALA A 275 -3.89 -21.84 -14.02
C ALA A 275 -5.39 -21.96 -13.67
N ASP A 276 -6.24 -21.22 -14.38
CA ASP A 276 -7.69 -21.19 -14.19
C ASP A 276 -8.12 -21.02 -12.71
N THR A 277 -7.35 -20.24 -11.93
CA THR A 277 -7.51 -20.07 -10.49
C THR A 277 -8.00 -18.66 -10.14
N ASP A 278 -9.18 -18.55 -9.57
CA ASP A 278 -9.74 -17.30 -9.05
C ASP A 278 -9.21 -16.97 -7.63
N ASP A 279 -9.46 -15.74 -7.18
CA ASP A 279 -9.14 -15.22 -5.84
C ASP A 279 -7.66 -15.36 -5.40
N VAL A 280 -6.73 -15.36 -6.34
CA VAL A 280 -5.28 -15.41 -6.05
C VAL A 280 -4.84 -14.12 -5.37
N LEU A 281 -4.26 -14.25 -4.17
CA LEU A 281 -3.74 -13.14 -3.37
C LEU A 281 -2.21 -13.18 -3.23
N PHE A 282 -1.61 -14.37 -3.21
CA PHE A 282 -0.16 -14.56 -3.19
C PHE A 282 0.26 -15.60 -4.23
N TYR A 283 1.32 -15.36 -5.01
CA TYR A 283 1.90 -16.39 -5.88
C TYR A 283 3.43 -16.29 -5.96
N PHE A 284 4.10 -17.18 -5.24
CA PHE A 284 5.57 -17.26 -5.20
C PHE A 284 6.08 -18.52 -5.88
N THR A 285 7.01 -18.39 -6.84
CA THR A 285 7.55 -19.52 -7.60
C THR A 285 9.05 -19.39 -7.92
N GLY A 286 9.60 -20.42 -8.56
CA GLY A 286 10.92 -20.42 -9.23
C GLY A 286 10.81 -20.57 -10.76
N GLN A 287 9.61 -20.50 -11.36
CA GLN A 287 9.50 -20.71 -12.80
C GLN A 287 10.11 -19.54 -13.60
N ALA A 288 10.92 -19.85 -14.61
CA ALA A 288 11.57 -18.84 -15.46
C ALA A 288 10.61 -18.05 -16.39
N ARG A 289 9.43 -18.62 -16.66
CA ARG A 289 8.30 -18.01 -17.35
C ARG A 289 7.03 -18.78 -17.02
N ILE A 290 6.00 -18.08 -16.55
CA ILE A 290 4.70 -18.64 -16.20
C ILE A 290 3.83 -18.56 -17.47
N GLY A 291 3.35 -19.71 -17.96
CA GLY A 291 2.69 -19.79 -19.27
C GLY A 291 1.22 -19.37 -19.26
N ASP A 292 0.51 -19.72 -18.20
CA ASP A 292 -0.95 -19.57 -18.07
C ASP A 292 -1.31 -18.45 -17.08
N ILE A 293 -0.44 -17.46 -16.93
CA ILE A 293 -0.56 -16.40 -15.93
C ILE A 293 -1.88 -15.64 -16.04
N ASP A 294 -2.27 -15.26 -17.27
CA ASP A 294 -3.48 -14.50 -17.61
C ASP A 294 -4.78 -15.29 -17.42
N THR A 295 -4.71 -16.57 -17.05
CA THR A 295 -5.89 -17.42 -16.76
C THR A 295 -6.35 -17.30 -15.31
N ASN A 296 -5.57 -16.65 -14.44
CA ASN A 296 -5.85 -16.53 -13.02
C ASN A 296 -6.52 -15.20 -12.67
N GLY A 297 -7.49 -15.23 -11.76
CA GLY A 297 -8.15 -14.06 -11.20
C GLY A 297 -7.40 -13.54 -9.96
N TYR A 298 -6.58 -12.50 -10.13
CA TYR A 298 -5.87 -11.86 -9.02
C TYR A 298 -6.76 -10.86 -8.27
N ARG A 299 -6.69 -10.88 -6.94
CA ARG A 299 -7.36 -9.89 -6.07
C ARG A 299 -6.68 -8.51 -6.18
N PRO A 300 -7.41 -7.40 -5.98
CA PRO A 300 -6.78 -6.13 -5.60
C PRO A 300 -5.85 -6.35 -4.39
N GLY A 301 -4.65 -5.79 -4.45
CA GLY A 301 -3.61 -6.02 -3.45
C GLY A 301 -2.80 -7.32 -3.62
N ALA A 302 -3.13 -8.20 -4.57
CA ALA A 302 -2.39 -9.45 -4.77
C ALA A 302 -0.92 -9.21 -5.15
N ILE A 303 -0.02 -10.03 -4.63
CA ILE A 303 1.42 -9.97 -4.89
C ILE A 303 1.93 -11.28 -5.46
N ALA A 304 2.85 -11.20 -6.42
CA ALA A 304 3.44 -12.38 -7.04
C ALA A 304 4.85 -12.10 -7.52
N ASP A 305 5.74 -13.07 -7.35
CA ASP A 305 7.06 -12.99 -7.95
C ASP A 305 7.65 -14.39 -8.24
N HIS A 306 8.65 -14.40 -9.11
CA HIS A 306 9.43 -15.58 -9.42
C HIS A 306 10.90 -15.37 -9.12
N LEU A 307 11.55 -16.40 -8.59
CA LEU A 307 13.00 -16.40 -8.46
C LEU A 307 13.62 -16.73 -9.82
N THR A 308 13.94 -15.70 -10.62
CA THR A 308 14.58 -15.86 -11.93
C THR A 308 15.68 -14.83 -12.16
N SER A 309 16.55 -15.11 -13.13
CA SER A 309 17.59 -14.16 -13.54
C SER A 309 16.99 -13.08 -14.41
N PHE A 310 17.29 -11.81 -14.12
CA PHE A 310 16.89 -10.67 -14.95
C PHE A 310 15.38 -10.38 -15.03
N GLY A 311 14.57 -10.84 -14.06
CA GLY A 311 13.12 -10.55 -14.03
C GLY A 311 12.82 -9.05 -13.95
N GLY A 312 13.68 -8.28 -13.27
CA GLY A 312 13.57 -6.82 -13.14
C GLY A 312 14.07 -6.05 -14.37
N ARG A 313 14.39 -6.70 -15.49
CA ARG A 313 14.63 -5.99 -16.75
C ARG A 313 13.29 -5.71 -17.41
N VAL A 314 12.90 -4.45 -17.41
CA VAL A 314 11.58 -3.97 -17.85
C VAL A 314 11.69 -3.13 -19.13
N PRO A 315 10.68 -3.15 -20.02
CA PRO A 315 9.46 -3.94 -19.95
C PRO A 315 9.63 -5.39 -20.46
N THR A 316 10.82 -5.80 -20.89
CA THR A 316 11.05 -7.17 -21.42
C THR A 316 12.42 -7.72 -21.03
N SER A 317 12.49 -9.04 -20.88
CA SER A 317 13.71 -9.78 -20.55
C SER A 317 13.78 -11.10 -21.34
N GLY A 318 14.91 -11.80 -21.24
CA GLY A 318 15.05 -13.15 -21.83
C GLY A 318 14.29 -14.21 -21.05
N GLN A 319 14.24 -14.04 -19.72
CA GLN A 319 13.28 -14.72 -18.85
C GLN A 319 12.01 -13.84 -18.76
N MET A 320 10.97 -14.28 -18.07
CA MET A 320 9.77 -13.45 -17.90
C MET A 320 10.12 -12.14 -17.18
N SER A 321 9.57 -11.02 -17.63
CA SER A 321 9.73 -9.73 -16.95
C SER A 321 8.69 -9.57 -15.85
N VAL A 322 9.00 -8.79 -14.81
CA VAL A 322 8.03 -8.46 -13.76
C VAL A 322 6.81 -7.70 -14.27
N THR A 323 6.92 -7.00 -15.39
CA THR A 323 5.77 -6.34 -16.03
C THR A 323 4.71 -7.35 -16.47
N GLU A 324 5.09 -8.57 -16.84
CA GLU A 324 4.14 -9.62 -17.22
C GLU A 324 3.27 -10.05 -16.02
N TRP A 325 3.71 -9.87 -14.77
CA TRP A 325 2.83 -10.02 -13.59
C TRP A 325 1.85 -8.86 -13.46
N LEU A 326 2.32 -7.62 -13.67
CA LEU A 326 1.49 -6.42 -13.52
C LEU A 326 0.40 -6.34 -14.60
N ASP A 327 0.75 -6.68 -15.84
CA ASP A 327 -0.15 -6.78 -16.99
C ASP A 327 -1.23 -7.87 -16.76
N ALA A 328 -0.90 -8.97 -16.08
CA ALA A 328 -1.83 -10.04 -15.72
C ALA A 328 -2.76 -9.72 -14.53
N GLY A 329 -2.56 -8.58 -13.85
CA GLY A 329 -3.41 -8.15 -12.74
C GLY A 329 -2.79 -8.21 -11.34
N VAL A 330 -1.49 -8.49 -11.21
CA VAL A 330 -0.79 -8.48 -9.91
C VAL A 330 -0.42 -7.05 -9.49
N THR A 331 -0.62 -6.70 -8.22
CA THR A 331 -0.46 -5.34 -7.67
C THR A 331 0.98 -5.01 -7.32
N GLY A 332 1.78 -6.01 -6.95
CA GLY A 332 3.22 -5.85 -6.74
C GLY A 332 4.02 -7.09 -7.12
N SER A 333 5.24 -6.88 -7.58
CA SER A 333 6.19 -7.92 -7.98
C SER A 333 7.63 -7.45 -7.73
N TYR A 334 8.56 -8.40 -7.74
CA TYR A 334 9.99 -8.14 -7.62
C TYR A 334 10.79 -8.90 -8.67
N GLY A 335 11.89 -8.30 -9.13
CA GLY A 335 12.82 -8.99 -10.03
C GLY A 335 14.21 -8.37 -10.07
N THR A 336 15.22 -9.18 -10.35
CA THR A 336 16.62 -8.74 -10.37
C THR A 336 17.00 -8.10 -11.72
N VAL A 337 17.87 -7.10 -11.72
CA VAL A 337 18.33 -6.38 -12.94
C VAL A 337 19.71 -6.88 -13.44
N ILE A 338 20.51 -7.41 -12.50
CA ILE A 338 21.79 -8.12 -12.68
C ILE A 338 21.57 -9.62 -12.45
N GLU A 339 22.53 -10.47 -12.82
CA GLU A 339 22.47 -11.93 -12.64
C GLU A 339 22.57 -12.28 -11.15
N PRO A 340 21.54 -12.88 -10.53
CA PRO A 340 21.54 -13.14 -9.11
C PRO A 340 22.12 -14.50 -8.71
N CYS A 341 22.33 -15.43 -9.66
CA CYS A 341 22.80 -16.80 -9.39
C CYS A 341 22.15 -17.46 -8.16
N ASN A 342 20.83 -17.37 -8.07
CA ASN A 342 19.97 -17.95 -7.03
C ASN A 342 20.32 -17.67 -5.56
N TYR A 343 21.11 -16.63 -5.25
CA TYR A 343 21.25 -16.14 -3.88
C TYR A 343 19.88 -15.73 -3.32
N GLN A 344 19.32 -16.51 -2.40
CA GLN A 344 17.98 -16.27 -1.83
C GLN A 344 17.84 -14.88 -1.20
N THR A 345 18.92 -14.35 -0.62
CA THR A 345 19.00 -13.00 -0.05
C THR A 345 18.76 -11.87 -1.06
N LYS A 346 18.91 -12.12 -2.37
CA LYS A 346 18.58 -11.19 -3.46
C LYS A 346 17.12 -11.30 -3.94
N PHE A 347 16.25 -11.96 -3.19
CA PHE A 347 14.84 -12.13 -3.52
C PHE A 347 13.97 -12.00 -2.25
N PRO A 348 12.68 -11.68 -2.41
CA PRO A 348 11.71 -11.67 -1.32
C PRO A 348 11.69 -13.00 -0.58
N ALA A 349 11.98 -12.94 0.71
CA ALA A 349 11.67 -14.00 1.66
C ALA A 349 10.14 -14.05 1.81
N ALA A 350 9.52 -15.11 1.27
CA ALA A 350 8.06 -15.21 1.17
C ALA A 350 7.35 -15.02 2.52
N ALA A 351 7.87 -15.64 3.60
CA ALA A 351 7.34 -15.44 4.96
C ALA A 351 7.34 -13.96 5.37
N VAL A 352 8.48 -13.27 5.23
CA VAL A 352 8.67 -11.87 5.65
C VAL A 352 7.70 -10.93 4.89
N VAL A 353 7.60 -11.05 3.56
CA VAL A 353 6.66 -10.20 2.80
C VAL A 353 5.20 -10.48 3.16
N ILE A 354 4.80 -11.74 3.36
CA ILE A 354 3.43 -12.10 3.78
C ILE A 354 3.14 -11.51 5.17
N GLU A 355 4.08 -11.66 6.11
CA GLU A 355 3.92 -11.28 7.51
C GLU A 355 3.84 -9.75 7.71
N HIS A 356 4.73 -8.97 7.08
CA HIS A 356 4.62 -7.51 7.09
C HIS A 356 3.36 -7.00 6.39
N TYR A 357 3.01 -7.57 5.23
CA TYR A 357 1.82 -7.14 4.50
C TYR A 357 0.53 -7.45 5.25
N TRP A 358 0.45 -8.60 5.94
CA TRP A 358 -0.67 -8.94 6.82
C TRP A 358 -0.80 -8.02 8.04
N ARG A 359 0.32 -7.57 8.64
CA ARG A 359 0.31 -6.61 9.76
C ARG A 359 -0.29 -5.24 9.38
N GLY A 360 -0.54 -5.03 8.08
CA GLY A 360 -1.09 -3.79 7.54
C GLY A 360 -0.04 -2.83 7.02
N GLU A 361 1.20 -3.25 6.77
CA GLU A 361 2.20 -2.41 6.12
C GLU A 361 1.88 -2.20 4.64
N THR A 362 2.34 -1.08 4.08
CA THR A 362 2.14 -0.82 2.64
C THR A 362 2.95 -1.79 1.79
N LEU A 363 2.54 -1.97 0.53
CA LEU A 363 3.22 -2.84 -0.41
C LEU A 363 4.71 -2.48 -0.60
N VAL A 364 5.08 -1.20 -0.55
CA VAL A 364 6.49 -0.78 -0.64
C VAL A 364 7.30 -1.19 0.60
N GLU A 365 6.74 -1.07 1.80
CA GLU A 365 7.40 -1.48 3.05
C GLU A 365 7.58 -3.00 3.10
N ALA A 366 6.49 -3.76 2.94
CA ALA A 366 6.51 -5.21 3.03
C ALA A 366 7.50 -5.86 2.03
N TYR A 367 7.57 -5.33 0.79
CA TYR A 367 8.57 -5.81 -0.17
C TYR A 367 9.99 -5.41 0.22
N TRP A 368 10.24 -4.16 0.63
CA TRP A 368 11.60 -3.71 1.00
C TRP A 368 12.15 -4.44 2.22
N LYS A 369 11.32 -4.71 3.23
CA LYS A 369 11.69 -5.52 4.40
C LYS A 369 11.97 -6.98 4.05
N SER A 370 11.42 -7.50 2.96
CA SER A 370 11.59 -8.90 2.56
C SER A 370 12.88 -9.23 1.79
N VAL A 371 13.66 -8.24 1.35
CA VAL A 371 14.86 -8.45 0.52
C VAL A 371 16.13 -8.03 1.25
N GLN A 372 16.89 -9.01 1.73
CA GLN A 372 18.09 -8.72 2.53
C GLN A 372 19.18 -8.01 1.73
N TRP A 373 19.38 -8.37 0.45
CA TRP A 373 20.40 -7.83 -0.45
C TRP A 373 19.75 -7.11 -1.66
N PRO A 374 19.16 -5.91 -1.46
CA PRO A 374 18.27 -5.27 -2.43
C PRO A 374 18.97 -4.56 -3.59
N GLY A 375 20.29 -4.35 -3.54
CA GLY A 375 21.03 -3.46 -4.45
C GLY A 375 20.84 -3.71 -5.95
N GLU A 376 20.65 -4.96 -6.35
CA GLU A 376 20.44 -5.38 -7.74
C GLU A 376 18.97 -5.78 -8.04
N GLY A 377 18.05 -5.45 -7.12
CA GLY A 377 16.62 -5.78 -7.16
C GLY A 377 15.73 -4.61 -7.55
N LEU A 378 14.85 -4.80 -8.53
CA LEU A 378 13.81 -3.85 -8.89
C LEU A 378 12.51 -4.20 -8.19
N PHE A 379 11.98 -3.26 -7.42
CA PHE A 379 10.68 -3.33 -6.75
C PHE A 379 9.64 -2.66 -7.65
N VAL A 380 8.59 -3.37 -8.05
CA VAL A 380 7.56 -2.84 -8.96
C VAL A 380 6.16 -3.07 -8.44
N GLY A 381 5.25 -2.15 -8.73
CA GLY A 381 3.88 -2.21 -8.24
C GLY A 381 3.33 -0.85 -7.82
N GLU A 382 2.15 -0.88 -7.19
CA GLU A 382 1.52 0.28 -6.58
C GLU A 382 1.95 0.37 -5.11
N PRO A 383 2.74 1.37 -4.69
CA PRO A 383 3.47 1.32 -3.42
C PRO A 383 2.60 1.38 -2.17
N LEU A 384 1.44 2.03 -2.24
CA LEU A 384 0.59 2.30 -1.08
C LEU A 384 -0.54 1.27 -0.90
N ALA A 385 -0.65 0.26 -1.77
CA ALA A 385 -1.66 -0.78 -1.64
C ALA A 385 -1.57 -1.43 -0.25
N GLN A 386 -2.64 -1.34 0.53
CA GLN A 386 -2.62 -1.69 1.96
C GLN A 386 -3.85 -2.55 2.35
N PRO A 387 -4.00 -3.76 1.79
CA PRO A 387 -5.22 -4.56 1.95
C PRO A 387 -5.54 -5.01 3.37
N PHE A 388 -4.54 -5.02 4.26
CA PHE A 388 -4.68 -5.38 5.66
C PHE A 388 -4.45 -4.19 6.62
N GLY A 389 -4.45 -2.95 6.12
CA GLY A 389 -4.26 -1.74 6.92
C GLY A 389 -5.37 -1.49 7.95
N ARG A 390 -6.58 -2.02 7.68
CA ARG A 390 -7.80 -1.66 8.39
C ARG A 390 -7.77 -2.03 9.86
N GLN A 391 -7.92 -1.01 10.70
CA GLN A 391 -8.18 -1.16 12.12
C GLN A 391 -9.54 -0.54 12.46
N ASP A 392 -10.39 -1.28 13.18
CA ASP A 392 -11.72 -0.81 13.60
C ASP A 392 -11.74 -0.53 15.10
N VAL A 393 -12.50 0.49 15.51
CA VAL A 393 -12.79 0.79 16.92
C VAL A 393 -14.31 0.92 17.07
N THR A 394 -14.87 0.16 18.01
CA THR A 394 -16.27 0.27 18.44
C THR A 394 -16.29 0.73 19.89
N ILE A 395 -17.02 1.81 20.18
CA ILE A 395 -17.21 2.36 21.53
C ILE A 395 -18.69 2.20 21.89
N ASP A 396 -18.96 1.38 22.89
CA ASP A 396 -20.29 1.20 23.48
C ASP A 396 -20.40 1.98 24.81
N ALA A 397 -21.52 1.81 25.52
CA ALA A 397 -21.75 2.43 26.82
C ALA A 397 -20.73 1.96 27.89
N ASP A 398 -20.50 0.65 27.98
CA ASP A 398 -19.70 0.02 29.04
C ASP A 398 -18.37 -0.57 28.52
N THR A 399 -18.18 -0.70 27.20
CA THR A 399 -17.05 -1.43 26.60
C THR A 399 -16.48 -0.73 25.38
N ILE A 400 -15.20 -0.98 25.10
CA ILE A 400 -14.53 -0.61 23.84
C ILE A 400 -13.94 -1.87 23.23
N THR A 401 -14.09 -2.02 21.91
CA THR A 401 -13.50 -3.11 21.14
C THR A 401 -12.63 -2.54 20.02
N ILE A 402 -11.38 -3.02 19.93
CA ILE A 402 -10.43 -2.73 18.86
C ILE A 402 -10.25 -4.01 18.03
N GLU A 403 -10.40 -3.92 16.71
CA GLU A 403 -10.01 -4.99 15.79
C GLU A 403 -8.80 -4.55 14.95
N THR A 404 -7.72 -5.33 14.96
CA THR A 404 -6.48 -4.97 14.27
C THR A 404 -5.65 -6.18 13.87
N ASN A 405 -4.87 -6.04 12.79
CA ASN A 405 -3.88 -7.00 12.34
C ASN A 405 -2.45 -6.68 12.87
N ALA A 406 -2.26 -5.53 13.52
CA ALA A 406 -0.93 -5.08 13.98
C ALA A 406 -0.37 -5.91 15.14
N VAL A 407 -1.24 -6.50 15.97
CA VAL A 407 -0.85 -7.36 17.10
C VAL A 407 -0.70 -8.80 16.59
N VAL A 408 0.53 -9.33 16.62
CA VAL A 408 0.86 -10.65 16.06
C VAL A 408 1.67 -11.52 17.05
N PRO A 409 1.76 -12.85 16.84
CA PRO A 409 2.45 -13.74 17.76
C PRO A 409 3.94 -13.42 17.91
N GLY A 410 4.41 -13.41 19.16
CA GLY A 410 5.79 -13.09 19.53
C GLY A 410 5.98 -11.65 20.03
N ASP A 411 5.06 -10.75 19.70
CA ASP A 411 5.10 -9.36 20.17
C ASP A 411 4.36 -9.17 21.50
N THR A 412 4.78 -8.14 22.23
CA THR A 412 4.08 -7.67 23.44
C THR A 412 3.62 -6.25 23.21
N TRP A 413 2.35 -5.99 23.48
CA TRP A 413 1.69 -4.70 23.32
C TRP A 413 1.09 -4.27 24.66
N ALA A 414 0.83 -2.97 24.80
CA ALA A 414 0.12 -2.40 25.94
C ALA A 414 -1.02 -1.52 25.45
N LEU A 415 -2.17 -1.69 26.09
CA LEU A 415 -3.25 -0.74 26.06
C LEU A 415 -3.03 0.24 27.23
N GLU A 416 -2.89 1.51 26.92
CA GLU A 416 -2.61 2.57 27.91
C GLU A 416 -3.67 3.67 27.87
N THR A 417 -3.89 4.34 28.99
CA THR A 417 -4.88 5.41 29.14
C THR A 417 -4.28 6.69 29.72
N ALA A 418 -4.90 7.82 29.41
CA ALA A 418 -4.54 9.14 29.94
C ALA A 418 -5.74 10.10 29.95
N ASP A 419 -5.72 11.08 30.87
CA ASP A 419 -6.71 12.17 30.91
C ASP A 419 -6.42 13.28 29.88
N ALA A 420 -5.22 13.27 29.28
CA ALA A 420 -4.76 14.22 28.28
C ALA A 420 -3.93 13.51 27.18
N GLU A 421 -3.93 14.06 25.97
CA GLU A 421 -3.30 13.49 24.77
C GLU A 421 -1.78 13.30 24.92
N ASP A 422 -1.11 14.20 25.66
CA ASP A 422 0.33 14.13 25.96
C ASP A 422 0.65 13.28 27.20
N GLY A 423 -0.35 12.72 27.87
CA GLY A 423 -0.22 11.86 29.04
C GLY A 423 -0.37 12.60 30.38
N PRO A 424 0.19 12.06 31.48
CA PRO A 424 0.98 10.84 31.58
C PRO A 424 0.15 9.59 31.27
N TRP A 425 0.74 8.67 30.53
CA TRP A 425 0.11 7.41 30.14
C TRP A 425 0.26 6.35 31.24
N THR A 426 -0.82 5.61 31.51
CA THR A 426 -0.86 4.51 32.48
C THR A 426 -1.31 3.23 31.77
N GLU A 427 -0.60 2.13 31.96
CA GLU A 427 -1.02 0.82 31.45
C GLU A 427 -2.35 0.38 32.05
N LEU A 428 -3.29 0.04 31.17
CA LEU A 428 -4.57 -0.59 31.51
C LEU A 428 -4.44 -2.12 31.44
N MET A 429 -3.83 -2.64 30.38
CA MET A 429 -3.54 -4.08 30.21
C MET A 429 -2.43 -4.35 29.21
N GLU A 430 -1.76 -5.50 29.38
CA GLU A 430 -0.92 -6.13 28.35
C GLU A 430 -1.81 -6.80 27.29
N VAL A 431 -1.36 -6.76 26.03
CA VAL A 431 -2.02 -7.38 24.88
C VAL A 431 -0.99 -8.24 24.13
N THR A 432 -1.37 -9.47 23.81
CA THR A 432 -0.56 -10.44 23.06
C THR A 432 -1.46 -11.26 22.12
N ALA A 433 -0.86 -11.91 21.11
CA ALA A 433 -1.55 -12.82 20.21
C ALA A 433 -0.89 -14.21 20.24
N GLU A 434 -1.72 -15.27 20.14
CA GLU A 434 -1.24 -16.66 20.05
C GLU A 434 -1.14 -17.15 18.59
N GLU A 435 -2.03 -16.67 17.71
CA GLU A 435 -2.14 -17.07 16.30
C GLU A 435 -2.13 -15.86 15.35
N TRP A 436 -1.82 -16.09 14.07
CA TRP A 436 -1.77 -15.05 13.03
C TRP A 436 -3.17 -14.69 12.48
N ILE A 437 -4.08 -14.34 13.38
CA ILE A 437 -5.44 -13.87 13.09
C ILE A 437 -5.55 -12.36 13.28
N ARG A 438 -6.63 -11.75 12.74
CA ARG A 438 -7.07 -10.41 13.17
C ARG A 438 -7.47 -10.50 14.64
N GLN A 439 -6.86 -9.68 15.49
CA GLN A 439 -7.11 -9.68 16.92
C GLN A 439 -8.36 -8.86 17.25
N THR A 440 -9.13 -9.29 18.26
CA THR A 440 -10.26 -8.54 18.83
C THR A 440 -9.97 -8.27 20.30
N ILE A 441 -9.66 -7.01 20.63
CA ILE A 441 -9.27 -6.57 21.96
C ILE A 441 -10.47 -5.84 22.57
N THR A 442 -11.15 -6.46 23.53
CA THR A 442 -12.31 -5.87 24.22
C THR A 442 -12.00 -5.62 25.69
N PHE A 443 -12.32 -4.42 26.17
CA PHE A 443 -12.05 -3.96 27.54
C PHE A 443 -13.18 -3.05 28.04
N ASP A 444 -13.32 -2.94 29.36
CA ASP A 444 -14.28 -2.03 30.00
C ASP A 444 -13.93 -0.57 29.65
N ARG A 445 -14.93 0.25 29.31
CA ARG A 445 -14.72 1.67 28.97
C ARG A 445 -14.14 2.40 30.18
N PRO A 446 -12.93 2.98 30.09
CA PRO A 446 -12.36 3.75 31.18
C PRO A 446 -13.01 5.14 31.28
N ASP A 447 -12.92 5.77 32.46
CA ASP A 447 -13.29 7.18 32.66
C ASP A 447 -12.32 8.16 31.94
N ALA A 448 -11.16 7.65 31.48
CA ALA A 448 -10.10 8.42 30.84
C ALA A 448 -10.46 8.87 29.41
N LEU A 449 -10.01 10.06 29.02
CA LEU A 449 -10.33 10.69 27.73
C LEU A 449 -9.53 10.14 26.55
N PHE A 450 -8.33 9.59 26.80
CA PHE A 450 -7.43 9.10 25.77
C PHE A 450 -7.02 7.65 26.07
N ILE A 451 -7.02 6.83 25.03
CA ILE A 451 -6.62 5.43 25.04
C ILE A 451 -5.64 5.23 23.90
N ARG A 452 -4.57 4.45 24.08
CA ARG A 452 -3.67 4.09 22.99
C ARG A 452 -3.26 2.63 23.04
N LEU A 453 -3.04 2.04 21.86
CA LEU A 453 -2.44 0.72 21.69
C LEU A 453 -1.00 0.91 21.20
N VAL A 454 -0.01 0.49 22.01
CA VAL A 454 1.42 0.68 21.73
C VAL A 454 2.21 -0.62 21.88
N ARG A 455 3.21 -0.81 21.02
CA ARG A 455 4.14 -1.96 21.09
C ARG A 455 5.24 -1.70 22.13
N ARG A 456 5.74 -2.76 22.77
CA ARG A 456 6.75 -2.71 23.84
C ARG A 456 8.14 -3.17 23.38
#